data_AF-A0AAU4BH11-F1
#
_entry.id   AF-A0AAU4BH11-F1
#
_cell.length_a   1.000
_cell.length_b   1.000
_cell.length_c   1.000
_cell.angle_alpha   90.00
_cell.angle_beta   90.00
_cell.angle_gamma   90.00
#
_symmetry.space_group_name_H-M   'P 1'
#
loop_
_entity.id
_entity.type
_entity.pdbx_description
1 polymer ?
#
loop_
_entity_poly.entity_id
_entity_poly.type
_entity_poly.pdbx_seq_one_letter_code
_entity_poly.pdbx_strand_id
1 'polypeptide(L)'
;MRPATELAGTEISQAPHAWAAYEHLVRTALEAVAPVPTVLLGVATPGQLAGWPSGGWLLLDCSDDERRARLTPRGDAVDIPEALADAAEYRALGLPTIDTTDLSADTVAAQIASWVLDTPRGRS
;
A
#
# COMPACT_ATOMS: atom_id res chain seq x y z
N MET A 1 -18.77 6.64 6.38
CA MET A 1 -17.93 5.45 6.64
C MET A 1 -17.44 5.60 8.07
N ARG A 2 -17.79 4.69 9.00
CA ARG A 2 -17.27 4.76 10.37
C ARG A 2 -15.82 4.26 10.36
N PRO A 3 -14.84 5.00 10.90
CA PRO A 3 -13.45 4.55 10.91
C PRO A 3 -13.29 3.28 11.75
N ALA A 4 -12.32 2.43 11.40
CA ALA A 4 -12.09 1.14 12.06
C ALA A 4 -11.79 1.28 13.57
N THR A 5 -11.36 2.46 14.01
CA THR A 5 -11.16 2.86 15.40
C THR A 5 -12.45 2.89 16.22
N GLU A 6 -13.59 3.26 15.63
CA GLU A 6 -14.89 3.20 16.31
C GLU A 6 -15.36 1.75 16.54
N LEU A 7 -14.94 0.82 15.68
CA LEU A 7 -15.27 -0.60 15.81
C LEU A 7 -14.39 -1.30 16.87
N ALA A 8 -13.13 -0.89 16.96
CA ALA A 8 -12.15 -1.45 17.89
C ALA A 8 -12.19 -0.79 19.29
N GLY A 9 -12.80 0.39 19.42
CA GLY A 9 -12.79 1.19 20.66
C GLY A 9 -11.41 1.76 21.01
N THR A 10 -10.44 1.64 20.09
CA THR A 10 -9.05 2.05 20.26
C THR A 10 -8.42 2.33 18.89
N GLU A 11 -7.36 3.13 18.89
CA GLU A 11 -6.52 3.32 17.70
C GLU A 11 -5.88 1.99 17.31
N ILE A 12 -6.14 1.48 16.10
CA ILE A 12 -5.64 0.18 15.66
C ILE A 12 -4.10 0.17 15.61
N SER A 13 -3.48 1.31 15.27
CA SER A 13 -2.02 1.49 15.34
C SER A 13 -1.44 1.27 16.74
N GLN A 14 -2.26 1.48 17.79
CA GLN A 14 -1.89 1.33 19.20
C GLN A 14 -2.40 0.01 19.81
N ALA A 15 -3.05 -0.84 19.01
CA ALA A 15 -3.62 -2.12 19.44
C ALA A 15 -3.15 -3.27 18.54
N PRO A 16 -1.87 -3.72 18.66
CA PRO A 16 -1.32 -4.81 17.85
C PRO A 16 -2.15 -6.10 17.91
N HIS A 17 -2.82 -6.36 19.04
CA HIS A 17 -3.70 -7.51 19.22
C HIS A 17 -4.93 -7.49 18.29
N ALA A 18 -5.32 -6.32 17.76
CA ALA A 18 -6.44 -6.17 16.83
C ALA A 18 -6.03 -6.37 15.35
N TRP A 19 -4.73 -6.42 15.04
CA TRP A 19 -4.24 -6.45 13.66
C TRP A 19 -4.68 -7.71 12.91
N ALA A 20 -4.63 -8.87 13.56
CA ALA A 20 -5.07 -10.12 12.93
C ALA A 20 -6.56 -10.10 12.54
N ALA A 21 -7.41 -9.51 13.39
CA ALA A 21 -8.84 -9.36 13.10
C ALA A 21 -9.08 -8.34 11.96
N TYR A 22 -8.32 -7.25 11.96
CA TYR A 22 -8.37 -6.25 10.90
C TYR A 22 -7.90 -6.81 9.55
N GLU A 23 -6.80 -7.56 9.54
CA GLU A 23 -6.28 -8.26 8.37
C GLU A 23 -7.35 -9.20 7.79
N HIS A 24 -8.00 -10.00 8.64
CA HIS A 24 -9.08 -10.90 8.21
C HIS A 24 -10.29 -10.16 7.63
N LEU A 25 -10.65 -9.01 8.21
CA LEU A 25 -11.72 -8.16 7.70
C LEU A 25 -11.39 -7.63 6.29
N VAL A 26 -10.17 -7.12 6.10
CA VAL A 26 -9.72 -6.60 4.79
C VAL A 26 -9.70 -7.72 3.75
N ARG A 27 -9.19 -8.91 4.10
CA ARG A 27 -9.23 -10.08 3.22
C ARG A 27 -10.65 -10.43 2.80
N THR A 28 -11.57 -10.51 3.76
CA THR A 28 -12.98 -10.84 3.50
C THR A 28 -13.62 -9.81 2.56
N ALA A 29 -13.33 -8.52 2.76
CA ALA A 29 -13.82 -7.46 1.89
C ALA A 29 -13.29 -7.59 0.45
N LEU A 30 -12.02 -7.96 0.27
CA LEU A 30 -11.43 -8.19 -1.05
C LEU A 30 -12.01 -9.41 -1.75
N GLU A 31 -12.21 -10.51 -1.03
CA GLU A 31 -12.85 -11.70 -1.58
C GLU A 31 -14.30 -11.42 -2.02
N ALA A 32 -15.02 -10.57 -1.30
CA ALA A 32 -16.37 -10.16 -1.66
C ALA A 32 -16.44 -9.32 -2.96
N VAL A 33 -15.37 -8.60 -3.32
CA VAL A 33 -15.29 -7.79 -4.55
C VAL A 33 -14.54 -8.47 -5.69
N ALA A 34 -14.11 -9.72 -5.51
CA ALA A 34 -13.32 -10.50 -6.47
C ALA A 34 -13.82 -10.56 -7.93
N PRO A 35 -15.13 -10.46 -8.28
CA PRO A 35 -15.52 -10.40 -9.69
C PRO A 35 -15.16 -9.07 -10.38
N VAL A 36 -14.67 -8.06 -9.64
CA VAL A 36 -14.30 -6.74 -10.16
C VAL A 36 -12.77 -6.57 -10.13
N PRO A 37 -12.15 -6.07 -11.22
CA PRO A 37 -10.74 -5.68 -11.19
C PRO A 37 -10.49 -4.68 -10.06
N THR A 38 -9.68 -5.08 -9.08
CA THR A 38 -9.46 -4.33 -7.83
C THR A 38 -7.99 -4.03 -7.67
N VAL A 39 -7.67 -2.78 -7.33
CA VAL A 39 -6.34 -2.35 -6.89
C VAL A 39 -6.38 -2.17 -5.38
N LEU A 40 -5.54 -2.90 -4.66
CA LEU A 40 -5.34 -2.71 -3.23
C LEU A 40 -4.11 -1.83 -3.01
N LEU A 41 -4.30 -0.69 -2.35
CA LEU A 41 -3.20 0.16 -1.88
C LEU A 41 -2.93 -0.16 -0.41
N GLY A 42 -1.68 -0.46 -0.08
CA GLY A 42 -1.29 -0.81 1.28
C GLY A 42 0.22 -0.81 1.49
N VAL A 43 0.60 -0.99 2.76
CA VAL A 43 1.99 -1.08 3.23
C VAL A 43 2.37 -2.51 3.60
N ALA A 44 1.70 -3.50 3.01
CA ALA A 44 2.03 -4.89 3.24
C ALA A 44 2.93 -5.38 2.11
N THR A 45 3.93 -6.19 2.45
CA THR A 45 4.81 -6.86 1.48
C THR A 45 4.15 -8.14 0.95
N PRO A 46 4.62 -8.67 -0.19
CA PRO A 46 4.16 -9.96 -0.69
C PRO A 46 4.29 -11.10 0.31
N GLY A 47 5.34 -11.09 1.13
CA GLY A 47 5.55 -12.09 2.18
C GLY A 47 4.52 -11.99 3.30
N GLN A 48 4.11 -10.76 3.69
CA GLN A 48 3.10 -10.55 4.71
C GLN A 48 1.69 -10.94 4.24
N LEU A 49 1.39 -10.81 2.95
CA LEU A 49 0.10 -11.23 2.36
C LEU A 49 0.16 -12.63 1.72
N ALA A 50 1.07 -13.50 2.16
CA ALA A 50 1.14 -14.86 1.65
C ALA A 50 -0.22 -15.58 1.80
N GLY A 51 -0.74 -16.12 0.70
CA GLY A 51 -2.05 -16.81 0.67
C GLY A 51 -3.27 -15.92 0.51
N TRP A 52 -3.08 -14.62 0.27
CA TRP A 52 -4.12 -13.72 -0.25
C TRP A 52 -4.38 -13.97 -1.75
N PRO A 53 -5.52 -13.53 -2.30
CA PRO A 53 -5.82 -13.66 -3.73
C PRO A 53 -4.66 -13.19 -4.61
N SER A 54 -4.31 -13.98 -5.63
CA SER A 54 -3.16 -13.69 -6.49
C SER A 54 -3.37 -12.42 -7.32
N GLY A 55 -2.38 -11.53 -7.30
CA GLY A 55 -2.34 -10.32 -8.11
C GLY A 55 -0.90 -9.91 -8.42
N GLY A 56 -0.74 -9.01 -9.38
CA GLY A 56 0.55 -8.37 -9.62
C GLY A 56 0.89 -7.41 -8.49
N TRP A 57 2.18 -7.29 -8.18
CA TRP A 57 2.70 -6.34 -7.20
C TRP A 57 3.36 -5.18 -7.92
N LEU A 58 3.09 -3.97 -7.43
CA LEU A 58 3.64 -2.73 -7.95
C LEU A 58 4.03 -1.85 -6.77
N LEU A 59 5.30 -1.45 -6.72
CA LEU A 59 5.81 -0.51 -5.74
C LEU A 59 5.62 0.92 -6.27
N LEU A 60 5.01 1.79 -5.47
CA LEU A 60 5.06 3.23 -5.69
C LEU A 60 6.18 3.79 -4.83
N ASP A 61 7.23 4.29 -5.46
CA ASP A 61 8.40 4.82 -4.78
C ASP A 61 8.70 6.25 -5.25
N CYS A 62 9.58 6.95 -4.55
CA CYS A 62 10.16 8.22 -4.95
C CYS A 62 11.56 8.33 -4.38
N SER A 63 12.32 9.32 -4.86
CA SER A 63 13.61 9.67 -4.28
C SER A 63 13.48 10.00 -2.79
N ASP A 64 14.57 9.82 -2.04
CA ASP A 64 14.58 10.13 -0.62
C ASP A 64 14.38 11.64 -0.37
N ASP A 65 14.83 12.49 -1.29
CA ASP A 65 14.64 13.94 -1.20
C ASP A 65 13.18 14.33 -1.41
N GLU A 66 12.52 13.74 -2.42
CA GLU A 66 11.09 13.94 -2.64
C GLU A 66 10.26 13.41 -1.47
N ARG A 67 10.64 12.26 -0.91
CA ARG A 67 10.01 11.70 0.30
C ARG A 67 10.13 12.65 1.48
N ARG A 68 11.33 13.18 1.76
CA ARG A 68 11.54 14.19 2.80
C ARG A 68 10.69 15.43 2.54
N ALA A 69 10.67 15.93 1.31
CA ALA A 69 9.89 17.10 0.93
C ALA A 69 8.38 16.90 1.12
N ARG A 70 7.85 15.71 0.80
CA ARG A 70 6.42 15.35 0.98
C ARG A 70 6.02 15.08 2.42
N LEU A 71 6.95 14.58 3.25
CA LEU A 71 6.68 14.23 4.64
C LEU A 71 6.86 15.41 5.59
N THR A 72 7.82 16.32 5.33
CA THR A 72 8.10 17.47 6.21
C THR A 72 6.86 18.31 6.53
N PRO A 73 5.97 18.66 5.56
CA PRO A 73 4.77 19.44 5.86
C PRO A 73 3.73 18.71 6.71
N ARG A 74 3.84 17.39 6.92
CA ARG A 74 2.93 16.59 7.74
C ARG A 74 3.20 16.74 9.25
N GLY A 75 4.32 17.36 9.62
CA GLY A 75 4.68 17.69 11.00
C GLY A 75 5.28 16.54 11.80
N ASP A 76 5.49 16.80 13.09
CA ASP A 76 6.30 15.98 14.01
C ASP A 76 5.77 14.56 14.27
N ALA A 77 4.54 14.26 13.85
CA ALA A 77 3.96 12.93 13.96
C ALA A 77 4.55 11.92 12.96
N VAL A 78 5.34 12.38 11.99
CA VAL A 78 6.00 11.52 11.00
C VAL A 78 7.47 11.35 11.34
N ASP A 79 7.88 10.12 11.62
CA ASP A 79 9.29 9.75 11.71
C ASP A 79 9.87 9.60 10.29
N ILE A 80 10.51 10.68 9.81
CA ILE A 80 11.14 10.71 8.47
C ILE A 80 12.28 9.67 8.35
N PRO A 81 13.20 9.54 9.33
CA PRO A 81 14.19 8.46 9.33
C PRO A 81 13.59 7.07 9.19
N GLU A 82 12.54 6.74 9.94
CA GLU A 82 11.84 5.44 9.83
C GLU A 82 11.25 5.27 8.42
N ALA A 83 10.55 6.28 7.91
CA ALA A 83 9.97 6.22 6.56
C ALA A 83 11.01 6.04 5.44
N LEU A 84 12.24 6.53 5.63
CA LEU A 84 13.36 6.31 4.70
C LEU A 84 13.95 4.90 4.83
N ALA A 85 14.03 4.37 6.05
CA ALA A 85 14.45 2.99 6.29
C ALA A 85 13.46 2.01 5.65
N ASP A 86 12.16 2.19 5.89
CA ASP A 86 11.08 1.42 5.26
C ASP A 86 11.20 1.44 3.74
N ALA A 87 11.39 2.62 3.15
CA ALA A 87 11.53 2.74 1.70
C ALA A 87 12.72 1.94 1.15
N ALA A 88 13.84 1.90 1.87
CA ALA A 88 14.98 1.08 1.49
C ALA A 88 14.66 -0.42 1.55
N GLU A 89 13.90 -0.87 2.55
CA GLU A 89 13.43 -2.26 2.66
C GLU A 89 12.51 -2.63 1.49
N TYR A 90 11.56 -1.77 1.11
CA TYR A 90 10.69 -2.02 -0.05
C TYR A 90 11.46 -2.12 -1.36
N ARG A 91 12.45 -1.25 -1.59
CA ARG A 91 13.31 -1.31 -2.78
C ARG A 91 14.06 -2.64 -2.87
N ALA A 92 14.49 -3.20 -1.73
CA ALA A 92 15.19 -4.46 -1.67
C ALA A 92 14.33 -5.68 -2.09
N LEU A 93 13.00 -5.53 -2.16
CA LEU A 93 12.08 -6.59 -2.61
C LEU A 93 12.15 -6.85 -4.13
N GLY A 94 12.73 -5.94 -4.91
CA GLY A 94 12.89 -6.11 -6.37
C GLY A 94 11.57 -6.13 -7.15
N LEU A 95 10.53 -5.46 -6.65
CA LEU A 95 9.22 -5.37 -7.30
C LEU A 95 9.25 -4.44 -8.52
N PRO A 96 8.38 -4.65 -9.53
CA PRO A 96 8.09 -3.63 -10.51
C PRO A 96 7.74 -2.31 -9.81
N THR A 97 8.35 -1.22 -10.24
CA THR A 97 8.26 0.07 -9.54
C THR A 97 7.81 1.17 -10.49
N ILE A 98 6.89 2.02 -10.03
CA ILE A 98 6.65 3.35 -10.59
C ILE A 98 7.41 4.35 -9.72
N ASP A 99 8.38 5.02 -10.33
CA ASP A 99 9.03 6.19 -9.71
C ASP A 99 8.09 7.39 -9.81
N THR A 100 7.65 7.88 -8.66
CA THR A 100 6.73 9.01 -8.50
C THR A 100 7.44 10.33 -8.23
N THR A 101 8.77 10.37 -8.33
CA THR A 101 9.57 11.59 -8.18
C THR A 101 9.11 12.65 -9.18
N ASP A 102 8.84 13.86 -8.68
CA ASP A 102 8.34 15.00 -9.46
C ASP A 102 6.99 14.77 -10.19
N LEU A 103 6.30 13.65 -9.93
CA LEU A 103 5.02 13.35 -10.55
C LEU A 103 3.85 13.84 -9.70
N SER A 104 2.81 14.32 -10.39
CA SER A 104 1.50 14.60 -9.77
C SER A 104 0.74 13.31 -9.47
N ALA A 105 -0.19 13.37 -8.52
CA ALA A 105 -1.05 12.23 -8.20
C ALA A 105 -1.85 11.73 -9.43
N ASP A 106 -2.33 12.63 -10.28
CA ASP A 106 -3.07 12.29 -11.50
C ASP A 106 -2.21 11.53 -12.50
N THR A 107 -0.94 11.94 -12.65
CA THR A 107 0.02 11.24 -13.51
C THR A 107 0.30 9.84 -12.98
N VAL A 108 0.53 9.70 -11.67
CA VAL A 108 0.76 8.39 -11.05
C VAL A 108 -0.47 7.49 -11.19
N ALA A 109 -1.67 8.02 -10.97
CA ALA A 109 -2.91 7.26 -11.13
C ALA A 109 -3.10 6.75 -12.57
N ALA A 110 -2.78 7.57 -13.58
CA ALA A 110 -2.82 7.16 -14.98
C ALA A 110 -1.80 6.04 -15.29
N GLN A 111 -0.59 6.11 -14.71
CA GLN A 111 0.42 5.07 -14.89
C GLN A 111 0.02 3.75 -14.22
N ILE A 112 -0.56 3.79 -13.02
CA ILE A 112 -1.13 2.61 -12.36
C ILE A 112 -2.22 1.99 -13.26
N ALA A 113 -3.12 2.82 -13.80
CA ALA A 113 -4.19 2.35 -14.67
C ALA A 113 -3.63 1.67 -15.93
N SER A 114 -2.61 2.24 -16.59
CA SER A 114 -1.95 1.60 -17.74
C SER A 114 -1.34 0.26 -17.33
N TRP A 115 -0.58 0.22 -16.24
CA TRP A 115 0.04 -1.01 -15.76
C TRP A 115 -0.98 -2.14 -15.49
N VAL A 116 -2.12 -1.81 -14.89
CA VAL A 116 -3.20 -2.78 -14.65
C VAL A 116 -3.82 -3.30 -15.95
N LEU A 117 -3.93 -2.45 -16.98
CA LEU A 117 -4.49 -2.83 -18.28
C LEU A 117 -3.50 -3.64 -19.12
N ASP A 118 -2.21 -3.38 -19.00
CA ASP A 118 -1.14 -4.01 -19.78
C ASP A 118 -0.64 -5.32 -19.14
N THR A 119 -0.82 -5.50 -17.82
CA THR A 119 -0.40 -6.72 -17.13
C THR A 119 -1.30 -7.90 -17.56
N PRO A 120 -0.74 -8.98 -18.14
CA PRO A 120 -1.53 -10.15 -18.52
C PRO A 120 -2.24 -10.72 -17.29
N ARG A 121 -3.57 -10.70 -17.30
CA ARG A 121 -4.36 -11.39 -16.29
C ARG A 121 -4.10 -12.88 -16.47
N GLY A 122 -3.30 -13.48 -15.59
CA GLY A 122 -3.11 -14.92 -15.57
C GLY A 122 -4.47 -15.60 -15.60
N ARG A 123 -4.71 -16.40 -16.64
CA ARG A 123 -5.89 -17.27 -16.69
C ARG A 123 -5.70 -18.32 -15.60
N SER A 124 -6.47 -18.20 -14.53
CA SER A 124 -6.73 -19.32 -13.62
C SER A 124 -7.58 -20.37 -14.33
#